data_AF-A0A397FH72-F1
#
_entry.id   AF-A0A397FH72-F1
#
_cell.length_a   1.000
_cell.length_b   1.000
_cell.length_c   1.000
_cell.angle_alpha   90.00
_cell.angle_beta   90.00
_cell.angle_gamma   90.00
#
_symmetry.space_group_name_H-M   'P 1'
#
loop_
_entity.id
_entity.type
_entity.pdbx_description
1 polymer ?
#
loop_
_entity_poly.entity_id
_entity_poly.type
_entity_poly.pdbx_seq_one_letter_code
_entity_poly.pdbx_strand_id
1 'polypeptide(L)'
;ALRLCPNHQRLLLQRAHVHTQMQEFHSAIVDLSHVLNQQPNSAEALLLRSKVYAKQGHTTLAIKDLTAITKNDPKNWRAYYERAYLRHKQVEGMGDDSASLQPPVSKENKADGADAASHTAVTYSPPRP
;
A
#
# COMPACT_ATOMS: atom_id res chain seq x y z
N ALA A 1 18.21 25.35 27.57
CA ALA A 1 18.20 24.00 26.95
C ALA A 1 17.00 23.21 27.48
N LEU A 2 15.85 23.27 26.80
CA LEU A 2 14.65 22.50 27.16
C LEU A 2 14.83 21.06 26.69
N ARG A 3 15.08 20.17 27.65
CA ARG A 3 15.16 18.72 27.46
C ARG A 3 13.81 18.21 26.95
N LEU A 4 13.69 18.05 25.63
CA LEU A 4 12.49 17.57 24.95
C LEU A 4 12.17 16.13 25.40
N CYS A 5 10.94 15.95 25.87
CA CYS A 5 10.45 14.73 26.49
C CYS A 5 10.48 13.52 25.52
N PRO A 6 10.74 12.30 26.02
CA PRO A 6 10.70 11.04 25.25
C PRO A 6 9.34 10.64 24.63
N ASN A 7 8.32 11.51 24.65
CA ASN A 7 6.95 11.22 24.22
C ASN A 7 6.41 12.17 23.13
N HIS A 8 7.29 12.88 22.41
CA HIS A 8 6.89 13.87 21.41
C HIS A 8 5.98 13.29 20.30
N GLN A 9 6.32 12.13 19.74
CA GLN A 9 5.53 11.47 18.68
C GLN A 9 4.14 11.04 19.17
N ARG A 10 4.04 10.51 20.39
CA ARG A 10 2.74 10.14 20.97
C ARG A 10 1.85 11.37 21.13
N LEU A 11 2.41 12.50 21.54
CA LEU A 11 1.68 13.74 21.71
C LEU A 11 1.21 14.29 20.35
N LEU A 12 2.05 14.23 19.32
CA LEU A 12 1.67 14.57 17.95
C LEU A 12 0.56 13.65 17.40
N LEU A 13 0.59 12.35 17.68
CA LEU A 13 -0.47 11.42 17.31
C LEU A 13 -1.81 11.77 17.96
N GLN A 14 -1.79 12.05 19.27
CA GLN A 14 -3.01 12.45 19.99
C GLN A 14 -3.54 13.79 19.48
N ARG A 15 -2.65 14.76 19.23
CA ARG A 15 -3.03 16.05 18.66
C ARG A 15 -3.63 15.92 17.26
N ALA A 16 -3.03 15.10 16.39
CA ALA A 16 -3.58 14.79 15.08
C ALA A 16 -4.96 14.12 15.17
N HIS A 17 -5.18 13.28 16.18
CA HIS A 17 -6.49 12.65 16.42
C HIS A 17 -7.55 13.70 16.77
N VAL A 18 -7.22 14.65 17.65
CA VAL A 18 -8.10 15.77 18.01
C VAL A 18 -8.36 16.65 16.78
N HIS A 19 -7.33 17.05 16.02
CA HIS A 19 -7.51 17.80 14.77
C HIS A 19 -8.40 17.06 13.77
N THR A 20 -8.28 15.73 13.68
CA THR A 20 -9.14 14.90 12.80
C THR A 20 -10.61 14.90 13.25
N GLN A 21 -10.86 14.96 14.56
CA GLN A 21 -12.21 15.09 15.12
C GLN A 21 -12.80 16.49 14.90
N MET A 22 -11.96 17.52 14.98
CA MET A 22 -12.30 18.91 14.69
C MET A 22 -12.41 19.23 13.19
N GLN A 23 -12.19 18.24 12.31
CA GLN A 23 -12.13 18.40 10.85
C GLN A 23 -11.01 19.32 10.35
N GLU A 24 -10.02 19.59 11.19
CA GLU A 24 -8.80 20.34 10.85
C GLU A 24 -7.79 19.43 10.14
N PHE A 25 -8.18 18.94 8.97
CA PHE A 25 -7.46 17.87 8.27
C PHE A 25 -6.03 18.24 7.87
N HIS A 26 -5.79 19.50 7.50
CA HIS A 26 -4.44 19.95 7.15
C HIS A 26 -3.47 19.84 8.35
N SER A 27 -3.87 20.38 9.52
CA SER A 27 -3.10 20.30 10.76
C SER A 27 -2.86 18.85 11.17
N ALA A 28 -3.89 17.99 11.06
CA ALA A 28 -3.75 16.56 11.33
C ALA A 28 -2.69 15.90 10.42
N ILE A 29 -2.70 16.19 9.11
CA ILE A 29 -1.73 15.63 8.16
C ILE A 29 -0.31 16.09 8.46
N VAL A 30 -0.11 17.36 8.83
CA VAL A 30 1.19 17.91 9.20
C VAL A 30 1.75 17.14 10.39
N ASP A 31 0.97 17.00 11.46
CA ASP A 31 1.37 16.26 12.67
C ASP A 31 1.70 14.80 12.37
N LEU A 32 0.84 14.14 11.59
CA LEU A 32 1.06 12.74 11.20
C LEU A 32 2.29 12.57 10.33
N SER A 33 2.57 13.53 9.46
CA SER A 33 3.78 13.51 8.62
C SER A 33 5.03 13.72 9.46
N HIS A 34 5.00 14.55 10.50
CA HIS A 34 6.09 14.66 11.46
C HIS A 34 6.34 13.33 12.20
N VAL A 35 5.28 12.64 12.62
CA VAL A 35 5.41 11.32 13.26
C VAL A 35 6.04 10.32 12.28
N LEU A 36 5.58 10.30 11.03
CA LEU A 36 6.05 9.37 9.99
C LEU A 36 7.48 9.67 9.51
N ASN A 37 7.94 10.92 9.56
CA ASN A 37 9.34 11.24 9.28
C ASN A 37 10.30 10.59 10.28
N GLN A 38 9.83 10.33 11.50
CA GLN A 38 10.61 9.72 12.57
C GLN A 38 10.34 8.21 12.68
N GLN A 39 9.11 7.78 12.40
CA GLN A 39 8.65 6.39 12.42
C GLN A 39 7.90 6.06 11.12
N PRO A 40 8.61 5.81 10.00
CA PRO A 40 7.99 5.66 8.68
C PRO A 40 6.97 4.52 8.59
N ASN A 41 7.15 3.50 9.43
CA ASN A 41 6.33 2.29 9.45
C ASN A 41 5.30 2.29 10.60
N SER A 42 5.04 3.44 11.25
CA SER A 42 4.03 3.53 12.30
C SER A 42 2.64 3.25 11.72
N ALA A 43 2.13 2.05 11.98
CA ALA A 43 0.84 1.61 11.50
C ALA A 43 -0.29 2.52 11.99
N GLU A 44 -0.20 3.03 13.22
CA GLU A 44 -1.17 3.97 13.79
C GLU A 44 -1.18 5.30 13.03
N ALA A 45 0.00 5.89 12.79
CA ALA A 45 0.11 7.15 12.07
C ALA A 45 -0.36 7.03 10.61
N LEU A 46 0.04 5.96 9.91
CA LEU A 46 -0.38 5.68 8.54
C LEU A 46 -1.90 5.47 8.45
N LEU A 47 -2.49 4.74 9.41
CA LEU A 47 -3.93 4.47 9.44
C LEU A 47 -4.73 5.75 9.73
N LEU A 48 -4.27 6.59 10.64
CA LEU A 48 -4.94 7.85 10.94
C LEU A 48 -4.84 8.81 9.75
N ARG A 49 -3.67 8.88 9.09
CA ARG A 49 -3.48 9.73 7.91
C ARG A 49 -4.29 9.25 6.72
N SER A 50 -4.41 7.94 6.51
CA SER A 50 -5.27 7.39 5.46
C SER A 50 -6.74 7.75 5.66
N LYS A 51 -7.22 7.76 6.92
CA LYS A 51 -8.59 8.20 7.24
C LYS A 51 -8.80 9.68 6.96
N VAL A 52 -7.82 10.52 7.32
CA VAL A 52 -7.87 11.96 7.03
C VAL A 52 -7.90 12.19 5.52
N TYR A 53 -7.03 11.54 4.76
CA TYR A 53 -7.04 11.62 3.29
C TYR A 53 -8.36 11.13 2.68
N ALA A 54 -8.91 10.03 3.17
CA ALA A 54 -10.20 9.52 2.70
C ALA A 54 -11.35 10.52 2.97
N LYS A 55 -11.35 11.20 4.12
CA LYS A 55 -12.33 12.26 4.44
C LYS A 55 -12.20 13.47 3.53
N GLN A 56 -10.98 13.80 3.07
CA GLN A 56 -10.72 14.86 2.10
C GLN A 56 -10.97 14.45 0.63
N GLY A 57 -11.36 13.20 0.36
CA GLY A 57 -11.54 12.68 -1.00
C GLY A 57 -10.24 12.26 -1.69
N HIS A 58 -9.09 12.32 -1.00
CA HIS A 58 -7.80 11.86 -1.50
C HIS A 58 -7.63 10.34 -1.36
N THR A 59 -8.55 9.58 -1.95
CA THR A 59 -8.64 8.12 -1.82
C THR A 59 -7.37 7.39 -2.27
N THR A 60 -6.69 7.89 -3.31
CA THR A 60 -5.42 7.31 -3.80
C THR A 60 -4.29 7.41 -2.76
N LEU A 61 -4.17 8.56 -2.09
CA LEU A 61 -3.20 8.75 -1.01
C LEU A 61 -3.53 7.88 0.21
N ALA A 62 -4.81 7.76 0.55
CA ALA A 62 -5.26 6.88 1.62
C ALA A 62 -4.91 5.40 1.35
N ILE A 63 -5.16 4.91 0.13
CA ILE A 63 -4.80 3.54 -0.27
C ILE A 63 -3.28 3.33 -0.24
N LYS A 64 -2.49 4.35 -0.60
CA LYS A 64 -1.03 4.28 -0.54
C LYS A 64 -0.53 4.07 0.89
N ASP A 65 -1.04 4.84 1.85
CA ASP A 65 -0.69 4.71 3.26
C ASP A 65 -1.09 3.34 3.82
N LEU A 66 -2.31 2.86 3.52
CA LEU A 66 -2.76 1.53 3.94
C LEU A 66 -1.94 0.41 3.32
N THR A 67 -1.47 0.59 2.08
CA THR A 67 -0.61 -0.38 1.41
C THR A 67 0.75 -0.47 2.10
N ALA A 68 1.31 0.64 2.56
CA ALA A 68 2.54 0.63 3.36
C ALA A 68 2.37 -0.18 4.64
N ILE A 69 1.22 -0.06 5.33
CA ILE A 69 0.92 -0.89 6.52
C ILE A 69 0.91 -2.37 6.14
N THR A 70 0.15 -2.78 5.12
CA THR A 70 0.04 -4.21 4.75
C THR A 70 1.36 -4.83 4.26
N LYS A 71 2.28 -4.01 3.73
CA LYS A 71 3.62 -4.46 3.34
C LYS A 71 4.52 -4.71 4.55
N ASN A 72 4.41 -3.88 5.58
CA ASN A 72 5.23 -4.00 6.79
C ASN A 72 4.64 -4.96 7.82
N ASP A 73 3.31 -4.99 7.94
CA ASP A 73 2.55 -5.89 8.80
C ASP A 73 1.44 -6.59 7.99
N PRO A 74 1.77 -7.75 7.37
CA PRO A 74 0.81 -8.53 6.59
C PRO A 74 -0.35 -9.11 7.42
N LYS A 75 -0.28 -9.07 8.76
CA LYS A 75 -1.35 -9.57 9.64
C LYS A 75 -2.30 -8.46 10.08
N ASN A 76 -2.09 -7.22 9.64
CA ASN A 76 -2.92 -6.09 10.00
C ASN A 76 -4.29 -6.13 9.30
N TRP A 77 -5.23 -6.90 9.84
CA TRP A 77 -6.58 -7.06 9.30
C TRP A 77 -7.28 -5.72 9.07
N ARG A 78 -7.04 -4.74 9.96
CA ARG A 78 -7.66 -3.41 9.88
C ARG A 78 -7.21 -2.67 8.63
N ALA A 79 -5.91 -2.70 8.30
CA ALA A 79 -5.41 -2.06 7.09
C ALA A 79 -5.96 -2.71 5.81
N TYR A 80 -6.13 -4.04 5.80
CA TYR A 80 -6.79 -4.74 4.68
C TYR A 80 -8.24 -4.33 4.52
N TYR A 81 -9.01 -4.31 5.62
CA TYR A 81 -10.41 -3.92 5.63
C TYR A 81 -10.61 -2.49 5.10
N GLU A 82 -9.88 -1.52 5.67
CA GLU A 82 -9.98 -0.10 5.27
C GLU A 82 -9.56 0.08 3.81
N ARG A 83 -8.55 -0.65 3.33
CA ARG A 83 -8.11 -0.57 1.93
C ARG A 83 -9.13 -1.15 0.97
N ALA A 84 -9.73 -2.29 1.31
CA ALA A 84 -10.79 -2.91 0.52
C ALA A 84 -12.02 -1.99 0.43
N TYR A 85 -12.44 -1.43 1.57
CA TYR A 85 -13.53 -0.47 1.64
C TYR A 85 -13.29 0.75 0.74
N LEU A 86 -12.10 1.34 0.81
CA LEU A 86 -11.76 2.50 -0.02
C LEU A 86 -11.69 2.18 -1.51
N ARG A 87 -11.19 1.00 -1.89
CA ARG A 87 -11.18 0.55 -3.29
C ARG A 87 -12.60 0.32 -3.82
N HIS A 88 -13.47 -0.29 -3.03
CA HIS A 88 -14.86 -0.49 -3.39
C HIS A 88 -15.58 0.85 -3.59
N LYS A 89 -15.44 1.76 -2.62
CA LYS A 89 -15.99 3.12 -2.71
C LYS A 89 -15.47 3.90 -3.91
N GLN A 90 -14.19 3.70 -4.29
CA GLN A 90 -13.62 4.33 -5.48
C GLN A 90 -14.27 3.81 -6.77
N VAL A 91 -14.51 2.50 -6.86
CA VAL A 91 -15.17 1.88 -8.03
C VAL A 91 -16.64 2.28 -8.11
N GLU A 92 -17.36 2.31 -6.99
CA GLU A 92 -18.76 2.76 -6.95
C GLU A 92 -18.92 4.25 -7.30
N GLY A 93 -17.92 5.08 -6.96
CA GLY A 93 -17.86 6.48 -7.38
C GLY A 93 -17.49 6.69 -8.85
N MET A 94 -17.02 5.64 -9.54
CA MET A 94 -16.68 5.63 -10.98
C MET A 94 -17.73 4.87 -11.79
N GLY A 95 -18.99 4.90 -11.34
CA GLY A 95 -20.13 4.13 -11.85
C GLY A 95 -20.58 4.36 -13.30
N ASP A 96 -19.67 4.68 -14.23
CA ASP A 96 -19.88 4.56 -15.69
C ASP A 96 -18.61 4.24 -16.52
N ASP A 97 -17.41 4.17 -15.93
CA ASP A 97 -16.15 3.90 -16.69
C ASP A 97 -15.63 2.46 -16.52
N SER A 98 -16.52 1.47 -16.57
CA SER A 98 -16.23 0.06 -16.27
C SER A 98 -15.34 -0.69 -17.28
N ALA A 99 -14.62 0.01 -18.17
CA ALA A 99 -13.84 -0.61 -19.25
C ALA A 99 -12.31 -0.70 -19.02
N SER A 100 -11.74 -0.28 -17.89
CA SER A 100 -10.27 -0.11 -17.81
C SER A 100 -9.52 -0.67 -16.60
N LEU A 101 -10.15 -1.35 -15.66
CA LEU A 101 -9.43 -1.96 -14.54
C LEU A 101 -9.35 -3.48 -14.70
N GLN A 102 -8.36 -3.94 -15.48
CA GLN A 102 -7.88 -5.31 -15.33
C GLN A 102 -7.36 -5.49 -13.89
N PRO A 103 -7.68 -6.61 -13.22
CA PRO A 103 -7.10 -6.93 -11.92
C PRO A 103 -5.57 -6.98 -12.03
N PRO A 104 -4.83 -6.62 -10.97
CA PRO A 104 -3.37 -6.68 -11.01
C PRO A 104 -2.97 -8.12 -11.29
N VAL A 105 -2.35 -8.35 -12.46
CA VAL A 105 -1.80 -9.64 -12.85
C VAL A 105 -0.78 -10.03 -11.78
N SER A 106 -1.19 -10.92 -10.88
CA SER A 106 -0.26 -11.73 -10.10
C SER A 106 0.61 -12.44 -11.13
N LYS A 107 1.87 -12.03 -11.25
CA LYS A 107 2.86 -12.83 -11.95
C LYS A 107 3.04 -14.10 -11.12
N GLU A 108 2.18 -15.08 -11.40
CA GLU A 108 2.35 -16.45 -10.97
C GLU A 108 3.68 -16.94 -11.56
N ASN A 109 4.56 -17.32 -10.64
CA ASN A 109 5.72 -18.12 -10.92
C ASN A 109 5.25 -19.41 -11.61
N LYS A 110 5.41 -19.47 -12.94
CA LYS A 110 5.25 -20.71 -13.69
C LYS A 110 6.52 -21.54 -13.53
N ALA A 111 6.62 -22.23 -12.40
CA ALA A 111 7.43 -23.42 -12.27
C ALA A 111 6.51 -24.59 -12.63
N ASP A 112 6.62 -25.09 -13.85
CA ASP A 112 6.12 -26.42 -14.23
C ASP A 112 7.16 -27.04 -15.17
N GLY A 113 7.75 -28.13 -14.71
CA GLY A 113 8.64 -28.99 -15.47
C GLY A 113 7.94 -30.21 -16.06
N ALA A 114 8.71 -30.94 -16.87
CA ALA A 114 8.45 -32.25 -17.49
C ALA A 114 7.36 -32.24 -18.60
N ASP A 115 7.48 -32.94 -19.72
CA ASP A 115 8.20 -34.18 -19.98
C ASP A 115 8.34 -34.48 -21.49
N ALA A 116 9.30 -35.34 -21.81
CA ALA A 116 9.38 -36.34 -22.90
C ALA A 116 9.17 -36.00 -24.41
N ALA A 117 10.28 -36.22 -25.14
CA ALA A 117 10.42 -37.12 -26.31
C ALA A 117 9.76 -36.77 -27.67
N SER A 118 10.61 -36.49 -28.67
CA SER A 118 10.44 -37.01 -30.04
C SER A 118 11.80 -37.15 -30.73
N HIS A 119 12.05 -38.36 -31.24
CA HIS A 119 13.21 -38.79 -32.00
C HIS A 119 13.33 -38.07 -33.35
N THR A 120 14.54 -37.82 -33.86
CA THR A 120 15.16 -38.56 -34.98
C THR A 120 16.47 -37.91 -35.44
N ALA A 121 17.45 -38.77 -35.77
CA ALA A 121 18.76 -38.48 -36.38
C ALA A 121 18.61 -37.88 -37.81
N VAL A 122 19.59 -37.36 -38.55
CA VAL A 122 20.95 -37.77 -38.98
C VAL A 122 21.47 -36.50 -39.75
N THR A 123 22.70 -36.00 -39.72
CA THR A 123 23.86 -36.44 -40.52
C THR A 123 25.09 -35.57 -40.25
N TYR A 124 26.21 -36.25 -40.23
CA TYR A 124 27.59 -35.80 -40.06
C TYR A 124 28.14 -35.11 -41.32
N SER A 125 28.93 -34.06 -41.15
CA SER A 125 29.75 -33.43 -42.21
C SER A 125 31.17 -33.18 -41.67
N PRO A 126 32.21 -33.84 -42.21
CA PRO A 126 33.58 -33.70 -41.71
C PRO A 126 34.30 -32.47 -42.32
N PRO A 127 35.23 -31.82 -41.61
CA PRO A 127 36.12 -30.81 -42.20
C PRO A 127 37.30 -31.47 -42.93
N ARG A 128 37.62 -30.98 -44.14
CA ARG A 128 38.84 -31.27 -44.94
C ARG A 128 40.05 -30.47 -44.41
N PRO A 129 41.27 -30.69 -44.92
CA PRO A 129 41.96 -31.92 -45.31
C PRO A 129 42.95 -32.41 -44.24
#